data_AF-A0A4R6TGL9-F1
#
_entry.id   AF-A0A4R6TGL9-F1
#
_cell.length_a   1.000
_cell.length_b   1.000
_cell.length_c   1.000
_cell.angle_alpha   90.00
_cell.angle_beta   90.00
_cell.angle_gamma   90.00
#
_symmetry.space_group_name_H-M   'P 1'
#
loop_
_entity.id
_entity.type
_entity.pdbx_description
1 polymer ?
#
loop_
_entity_poly.entity_id
_entity_poly.type
_entity_poly.pdbx_seq_one_letter_code
_entity_poly.pdbx_strand_id
1 'polypeptide(L)'
;MLSFFKKKKVKDLVIKCDTDIIHIDDKPLTFPTSYDALTQILGSPSRELKKSNNYIIWDQYGIFCGCTDNDNILSINIYQNKKDKSEYNTKQQFKGKLFLNDDEITNTEFGKIPLGKVAIHRLGSENEIRFGFSIGVNRDYREL
;
A
#
# COMPACT_ATOMS: atom_id res chain seq x y z
N MET A 1 -34.87 -17.87 1.32
CA MET A 1 -33.70 -18.47 2.00
C MET A 1 -32.57 -17.45 1.95
N LEU A 2 -32.37 -16.65 3.00
CA LEU A 2 -31.30 -15.64 3.01
C LEU A 2 -29.97 -16.36 3.31
N SER A 3 -29.11 -16.47 2.29
CA SER A 3 -27.72 -16.87 2.49
C SER A 3 -27.00 -15.79 3.30
N PHE A 4 -26.83 -16.04 4.61
CA PHE A 4 -25.85 -15.33 5.42
C PHE A 4 -24.46 -15.80 5.01
N PHE A 5 -23.91 -15.19 3.95
CA PHE A 5 -22.48 -15.30 3.69
C PHE A 5 -21.73 -14.73 4.90
N LYS A 6 -21.21 -15.61 5.76
CA LYS A 6 -20.22 -15.23 6.79
C LYS A 6 -19.10 -14.48 6.07
N LYS A 7 -19.01 -13.16 6.27
CA LYS A 7 -17.86 -12.37 5.81
C LYS A 7 -16.61 -13.00 6.43
N LYS A 8 -15.76 -13.62 5.59
CA LYS A 8 -14.46 -14.13 6.02
C LYS A 8 -13.72 -12.97 6.67
N LYS A 9 -13.30 -13.15 7.94
CA LYS A 9 -12.55 -12.12 8.66
C LYS A 9 -11.24 -11.91 7.92
N VAL A 10 -11.05 -10.71 7.38
CA VAL A 10 -9.82 -10.31 6.69
C VAL A 10 -8.74 -10.22 7.75
N LYS A 11 -7.60 -10.88 7.51
CA LYS A 11 -6.43 -10.86 8.42
C LYS A 11 -5.74 -9.50 8.28
N ASP A 12 -5.31 -8.93 9.39
CA ASP A 12 -4.49 -7.72 9.40
C ASP A 12 -3.09 -8.07 8.83
N LEU A 13 -2.64 -7.29 7.85
CA LEU A 13 -1.37 -7.54 7.15
C LEU A 13 -0.17 -7.11 8.00
N VAL A 14 0.95 -7.81 7.83
CA VAL A 14 2.25 -7.37 8.34
C VAL A 14 3.08 -6.90 7.15
N ILE A 15 3.53 -5.65 7.21
CA ILE A 15 4.46 -5.07 6.23
C ILE A 15 5.81 -4.94 6.91
N LYS A 16 6.83 -5.61 6.39
CA LYS A 16 8.21 -5.48 6.85
C LYS A 16 9.05 -4.84 5.75
N CYS A 17 9.74 -3.77 6.09
CA CYS A 17 10.61 -3.05 5.17
C CYS A 17 12.06 -3.29 5.56
N ASP A 18 12.83 -3.83 4.62
CA ASP A 18 14.27 -4.06 4.71
C ASP A 18 14.98 -3.24 3.62
N THR A 19 16.31 -3.38 3.51
CA THR A 19 17.07 -2.71 2.44
C THR A 19 16.68 -3.28 1.07
N ASP A 20 16.25 -2.44 0.13
CA ASP A 20 15.83 -2.76 -1.24
C ASP A 20 14.62 -3.70 -1.40
N ILE A 21 14.10 -4.29 -0.33
CA ILE A 21 13.02 -5.28 -0.37
C ILE A 21 11.94 -4.99 0.69
N ILE A 22 10.69 -5.23 0.31
CA ILE A 22 9.55 -5.15 1.22
C ILE A 22 8.89 -6.51 1.28
N HIS A 23 8.49 -6.94 2.46
CA HIS A 23 7.72 -8.15 2.68
C HIS A 23 6.30 -7.78 3.10
N ILE A 24 5.30 -8.43 2.50
CA ILE A 24 3.90 -8.34 2.93
C ILE A 24 3.45 -9.76 3.29
N ASP A 25 3.13 -9.99 4.56
CA ASP A 25 2.84 -11.33 5.10
C ASP A 25 3.92 -12.34 4.68
N ASP A 26 5.19 -11.99 4.92
CA ASP A 26 6.40 -12.75 4.59
C ASP A 26 6.67 -12.99 3.09
N LYS A 27 5.81 -12.48 2.18
CA LYS A 27 6.03 -12.56 0.74
C LYS A 27 6.88 -11.38 0.26
N PRO A 28 8.02 -11.62 -0.41
CA PRO A 28 8.89 -10.55 -0.89
C PRO A 28 8.26 -9.78 -2.04
N LEU A 29 8.57 -8.48 -2.09
CA LEU A 29 8.11 -7.52 -3.07
C LEU A 29 9.22 -6.47 -3.31
N THR A 30 9.59 -6.27 -4.57
CA THR A 30 10.59 -5.29 -5.00
C THR A 30 9.93 -4.21 -5.86
N PHE A 31 10.53 -3.01 -5.94
CA PHE A 31 10.01 -1.92 -6.76
C PHE A 31 11.01 -1.50 -7.86
N PRO A 32 10.57 -1.26 -9.11
CA PRO A 32 9.19 -1.38 -9.62
C PRO A 32 8.60 -2.79 -9.47
N THR A 33 7.28 -2.86 -9.22
CA THR A 33 6.50 -4.11 -9.15
C THR A 33 5.43 -4.12 -10.24
N SER A 34 4.79 -5.27 -10.48
CA SER A 34 3.66 -5.40 -11.39
C SER A 34 2.32 -5.62 -10.67
N TYR A 35 1.23 -5.42 -11.40
CA TYR A 35 -0.14 -5.78 -11.01
C TYR A 35 -0.23 -7.26 -10.60
N ASP A 36 0.39 -8.15 -11.37
CA ASP A 36 0.36 -9.59 -11.12
C ASP A 36 1.07 -9.94 -9.80
N ALA A 37 2.23 -9.33 -9.52
CA ALA A 37 2.91 -9.53 -8.24
C ALA A 37 2.04 -9.05 -7.06
N LEU A 38 1.38 -7.89 -7.19
CA LEU A 38 0.48 -7.39 -6.13
C LEU A 38 -0.73 -8.29 -5.92
N THR A 39 -1.33 -8.81 -6.99
CA THR A 39 -2.50 -9.69 -6.88
C THR A 39 -2.15 -11.09 -6.36
N GLN A 40 -0.94 -11.59 -6.59
CA GLN A 40 -0.45 -12.82 -5.96
C GLN A 40 -0.26 -12.67 -4.44
N ILE A 41 0.11 -11.46 -3.98
CA ILE A 41 0.32 -11.17 -2.56
C ILE A 41 -1.01 -10.85 -1.86
N LEU A 42 -1.75 -9.87 -2.40
CA LEU A 42 -2.94 -9.27 -1.78
C LEU A 42 -4.26 -9.92 -2.24
N GLY A 43 -4.23 -10.77 -3.26
CA GLY A 43 -5.43 -11.26 -3.95
C GLY A 43 -6.00 -10.22 -4.91
N SER A 44 -7.18 -10.48 -5.46
CA SER A 44 -7.85 -9.57 -6.40
C SER A 44 -8.15 -8.21 -5.76
N PRO A 45 -7.98 -7.09 -6.50
CA PRO A 45 -8.35 -5.78 -6.01
C PRO A 45 -9.85 -5.69 -5.79
N SER A 46 -10.26 -4.87 -4.82
CA SER A 46 -11.68 -4.58 -4.58
C SER A 46 -12.25 -3.67 -5.67
N ARG A 47 -11.43 -2.75 -6.20
CA ARG A 47 -11.81 -1.78 -7.22
C ARG A 47 -10.63 -1.45 -8.11
N GLU A 48 -10.94 -1.19 -9.37
CA GLU A 48 -10.02 -0.62 -10.34
C GLU A 48 -10.70 0.57 -11.01
N LEU A 49 -10.02 1.72 -11.05
CA LEU A 49 -10.52 2.93 -11.69
C LEU A 49 -9.56 3.30 -12.83
N LYS A 50 -10.06 3.34 -14.06
CA LYS A 50 -9.29 3.75 -15.24
C LYS A 50 -9.62 5.19 -15.61
N LYS A 51 -8.64 6.09 -15.52
CA LYS A 51 -8.72 7.50 -15.93
C LYS A 51 -7.48 7.83 -16.79
N SER A 52 -6.81 8.95 -16.53
CA SER A 52 -5.46 9.21 -17.09
C SER A 52 -4.40 8.27 -16.50
N ASN A 53 -4.61 7.82 -15.26
CA ASN A 53 -3.85 6.76 -14.61
C ASN A 53 -4.79 5.59 -14.29
N ASN A 54 -4.21 4.41 -14.09
CA ASN A 54 -4.86 3.27 -13.47
C ASN A 54 -4.74 3.39 -11.95
N TYR A 55 -5.85 3.16 -11.26
CA TYR A 55 -5.89 3.13 -9.80
C TYR A 55 -6.40 1.78 -9.34
N ILE A 56 -5.60 1.07 -8.55
CA ILE A 56 -5.88 -0.28 -8.09
C ILE A 56 -6.02 -0.24 -6.57
N ILE A 57 -7.15 -0.74 -6.06
CA ILE A 57 -7.56 -0.50 -4.67
C ILE A 57 -7.96 -1.80 -3.98
N TRP A 58 -7.30 -2.11 -2.87
CA TRP A 58 -7.66 -3.19 -1.95
C TRP A 58 -8.30 -2.59 -0.71
N ASP A 59 -9.60 -2.27 -0.84
CA ASP A 59 -10.41 -1.64 0.20
C ASP A 59 -10.35 -2.38 1.53
N GLN A 60 -10.22 -3.71 1.52
CA GLN A 60 -10.17 -4.55 2.70
C GLN A 60 -8.88 -4.37 3.53
N TYR A 61 -7.79 -3.92 2.90
CA TYR A 61 -6.49 -3.73 3.56
C TYR A 61 -6.13 -2.26 3.78
N GLY A 62 -6.89 -1.32 3.20
CA GLY A 62 -6.48 0.08 3.21
C GLY A 62 -5.30 0.36 2.28
N ILE A 63 -5.16 -0.43 1.21
CA ILE A 63 -4.06 -0.34 0.25
C ILE A 63 -4.56 0.21 -1.09
N PHE A 64 -3.76 1.12 -1.67
CA PHE A 64 -4.03 1.77 -2.94
C PHE A 64 -2.73 2.00 -3.71
N CYS A 65 -2.71 1.76 -5.01
CA CYS A 65 -1.66 2.26 -5.89
C CYS A 65 -2.24 2.97 -7.12
N GLY A 66 -1.52 3.99 -7.58
CA GLY A 66 -1.78 4.65 -8.85
C GLY A 66 -0.59 4.41 -9.78
N CYS A 67 -0.85 4.02 -11.02
CA CYS A 67 0.17 3.73 -12.02
C CYS A 67 -0.30 4.11 -13.42
N THR A 68 0.65 4.45 -14.29
CA THR A 68 0.42 4.59 -15.75
C THR A 68 0.68 3.28 -16.48
N ASP A 69 1.60 2.49 -15.95
CA ASP A 69 1.98 1.17 -16.43
C ASP A 69 1.76 0.13 -15.33
N ASN A 70 1.01 -0.93 -15.66
CA ASN A 70 0.70 -2.01 -14.72
C ASN A 70 1.89 -2.93 -14.46
N ASP A 71 2.93 -2.89 -15.30
CA ASP A 71 4.16 -3.66 -15.13
C ASP A 71 5.25 -2.87 -14.39
N ASN A 72 5.04 -1.56 -14.19
CA ASN A 72 5.99 -0.65 -13.56
C ASN A 72 5.34 0.21 -12.46
N ILE A 73 4.76 -0.42 -11.45
CA ILE A 73 4.20 0.22 -10.27
C ILE A 73 5.34 0.64 -9.33
N LEU A 74 5.48 1.94 -9.09
CA LEU A 74 6.61 2.54 -8.39
C LEU A 74 6.39 2.80 -6.90
N SER A 75 5.17 2.59 -6.39
CA SER A 75 4.87 2.71 -4.96
C SER A 75 3.50 2.15 -4.63
N ILE A 76 3.30 1.84 -3.35
CA ILE A 76 2.00 1.53 -2.78
C ILE A 76 1.73 2.54 -1.67
N ASN A 77 0.51 3.05 -1.60
CA ASN A 77 0.03 3.90 -0.52
C ASN A 77 -0.86 3.09 0.42
N ILE A 78 -0.65 3.30 1.71
CA ILE A 78 -1.38 2.69 2.80
C ILE A 78 -2.07 3.82 3.56
N TYR A 79 -3.39 3.82 3.57
CA TYR A 79 -4.17 4.83 4.28
C TYR A 79 -4.56 4.35 5.67
N GLN A 80 -4.46 5.25 6.65
CA GLN A 80 -4.77 5.00 8.06
C GLN A 80 -5.90 5.92 8.57
N ASN A 81 -6.45 6.80 7.72
CA ASN A 81 -7.61 7.63 8.07
C ASN A 81 -8.68 7.66 6.96
N LYS A 82 -9.92 7.93 7.37
CA LYS A 82 -11.09 8.01 6.47
C LYS A 82 -11.57 9.45 6.22
N LYS A 83 -10.67 10.43 6.38
CA LYS A 83 -10.99 11.85 6.22
C LYS A 83 -11.15 12.21 4.74
N ASP A 84 -10.29 11.69 3.86
CA ASP A 84 -10.47 11.80 2.41
C ASP A 84 -11.77 11.09 1.97
N LYS A 85 -12.68 11.84 1.33
CA LYS A 85 -13.99 11.37 0.83
C LYS A 85 -13.99 11.12 -0.67
N SER A 86 -12.86 11.29 -1.35
CA SER A 86 -12.73 11.00 -2.77
C SER A 86 -12.93 9.50 -3.04
N GLU A 87 -13.23 9.19 -4.30
CA GLU A 87 -13.33 7.80 -4.78
C GLU A 87 -11.99 7.04 -4.67
N TYR A 88 -10.86 7.74 -4.49
CA TYR A 88 -9.52 7.18 -4.40
C TYR A 88 -9.16 6.69 -3.00
N ASN A 89 -9.89 7.12 -1.96
CA ASN A 89 -9.66 6.60 -0.62
C ASN A 89 -10.21 5.17 -0.50
N THR A 90 -9.59 4.38 0.37
CA THR A 90 -10.00 3.01 0.68
C THR A 90 -11.21 3.01 1.61
N LYS A 91 -12.11 2.04 1.41
CA LYS A 91 -13.32 1.93 2.25
C LYS A 91 -13.01 1.50 3.68
N GLN A 92 -11.96 0.71 3.88
CA GLN A 92 -11.39 0.38 5.19
C GLN A 92 -9.97 0.93 5.27
N GLN A 93 -9.53 1.21 6.49
CA GLN A 93 -8.20 1.75 6.77
C GLN A 93 -7.30 0.63 7.25
N PHE A 94 -6.01 0.78 6.98
CA PHE A 94 -5.01 -0.20 7.38
C PHE A 94 -4.99 -0.34 8.91
N LYS A 95 -5.07 -1.59 9.36
CA LYS A 95 -4.99 -2.00 10.78
C LYS A 95 -3.85 -2.98 11.03
N GLY A 96 -3.04 -3.21 10.00
CA GLY A 96 -1.87 -4.04 10.08
C GLY A 96 -0.73 -3.38 10.82
N LYS A 97 0.43 -4.01 10.75
CA LYS A 97 1.67 -3.53 11.37
C LYS A 97 2.70 -3.19 10.32
N LEU A 98 3.52 -2.19 10.62
CA LEU A 98 4.67 -1.80 9.82
C LEU A 98 5.93 -2.03 10.64
N PHE A 99 6.90 -2.73 10.06
CA PHE A 99 8.21 -2.98 10.67
C PHE A 99 9.31 -2.40 9.79
N LEU A 100 10.32 -1.80 10.42
CA LEU A 100 11.59 -1.49 9.80
C LEU A 100 12.62 -2.46 10.36
N ASN A 101 13.14 -3.36 9.53
CA ASN A 101 13.83 -4.56 9.99
C ASN A 101 12.94 -5.33 11.00
N ASP A 102 13.35 -5.45 12.25
CA ASP A 102 12.61 -6.16 13.30
C ASP A 102 11.86 -5.24 14.27
N ASP A 103 11.95 -3.91 14.09
CA ASP A 103 11.31 -2.93 14.96
C ASP A 103 9.96 -2.48 14.40
N GLU A 104 8.90 -2.58 15.21
CA GLU A 104 7.57 -2.06 14.86
C GLU A 104 7.62 -0.52 14.89
N ILE A 105 7.21 0.12 13.80
CA ILE A 105 7.19 1.58 13.66
C ILE A 105 5.80 2.07 13.24
N THR A 106 5.49 3.31 13.59
CA THR A 106 4.29 4.00 13.16
C THR A 106 4.63 5.17 12.24
N ASN A 107 3.67 5.57 11.40
CA ASN A 107 3.90 6.63 10.41
C ASN A 107 4.11 8.03 11.01
N THR A 108 3.91 8.22 12.31
CA THR A 108 4.18 9.49 13.01
C THR A 108 5.66 9.65 13.37
N GLU A 109 6.41 8.55 13.43
CA GLU A 109 7.81 8.50 13.83
C GLU A 109 8.79 8.90 12.72
N PHE A 110 8.31 8.98 11.46
CA PHE A 110 9.15 9.31 10.32
C PHE A 110 8.49 10.29 9.35
N GLY A 111 9.33 11.01 8.60
CA GLY A 111 8.91 11.72 7.39
C GLY A 111 9.29 10.93 6.14
N LYS A 112 10.54 10.48 6.07
CA LYS A 112 11.09 9.64 5.00
C LYS A 112 12.17 8.74 5.58
N ILE A 113 12.18 7.46 5.18
CA ILE A 113 13.23 6.49 5.48
C ILE A 113 13.77 5.94 4.15
N PRO A 114 15.03 6.21 3.77
CA PRO A 114 15.65 5.58 2.60
C PRO A 114 16.01 4.12 2.89
N LEU A 115 15.76 3.24 1.93
CA LEU A 115 15.99 1.79 1.99
C LEU A 115 16.70 1.31 0.72
N GLY A 116 17.88 1.87 0.45
CA GLY A 116 18.59 1.65 -0.82
C GLY A 116 17.88 2.38 -1.97
N LYS A 117 17.41 1.63 -2.97
CA LYS A 117 16.73 2.11 -4.19
C LYS A 117 15.29 2.58 -3.94
N VAL A 118 14.71 2.21 -2.80
CA VAL A 118 13.33 2.55 -2.45
C VAL A 118 13.30 3.34 -1.14
N ALA A 119 12.14 3.89 -0.81
CA ALA A 119 11.92 4.58 0.45
C ALA A 119 10.53 4.35 1.02
N ILE A 120 10.41 4.52 2.34
CA ILE A 120 9.12 4.69 3.03
C ILE A 120 8.90 6.19 3.22
N HIS A 121 7.76 6.71 2.80
CA HIS A 121 7.38 8.11 2.99
C HIS A 121 6.13 8.20 3.85
N ARG A 122 6.09 9.17 4.76
CA ARG A 122 4.84 9.53 5.43
C ARG A 122 3.89 10.21 4.44
N LEU A 123 2.62 9.85 4.51
CA LEU A 123 1.55 10.56 3.82
C LEU A 123 0.89 11.52 4.81
N GLY A 124 1.05 12.82 4.54
CA GLY A 124 0.47 13.91 5.31
C GLY A 124 0.85 13.94 6.79
N SER A 125 -0.01 14.55 7.59
CA SER A 125 0.05 14.61 9.05
C SER A 125 -1.29 14.14 9.66
N GLU A 126 -1.36 13.87 10.96
CA GLU A 126 -2.57 13.34 11.62
C GLU A 126 -3.83 14.21 11.37
N ASN A 127 -3.61 15.52 11.20
CA ASN A 127 -4.67 16.49 10.97
C ASN A 127 -5.09 16.58 9.49
N GLU A 128 -4.31 16.06 8.57
CA GLU A 128 -4.56 16.14 7.13
C GLU A 128 -5.54 15.07 6.63
N ILE A 129 -6.12 15.36 5.46
CA ILE A 129 -7.11 14.49 4.81
C ILE A 129 -6.52 13.14 4.38
N ARG A 130 -5.23 13.09 4.05
CA ARG A 130 -4.51 11.89 3.65
C ARG A 130 -3.46 11.60 4.71
N PHE A 131 -3.73 10.60 5.53
CA PHE A 131 -2.81 10.16 6.58
C PHE A 131 -2.49 8.69 6.39
N GLY A 132 -1.20 8.37 6.46
CA GLY A 132 -0.70 7.02 6.32
C GLY A 132 0.76 7.02 5.90
N PHE A 133 1.13 6.10 5.03
CA PHE A 133 2.49 6.00 4.49
C PHE A 133 2.50 5.37 3.11
N SER A 134 3.56 5.65 2.35
CA SER A 134 3.87 4.99 1.09
C SER A 134 5.09 4.11 1.28
N ILE A 135 5.06 2.92 0.70
CA ILE A 135 6.21 2.01 0.61
C ILE A 135 6.66 1.87 -0.83
N GLY A 136 7.92 1.46 -1.00
CA GLY A 136 8.47 1.14 -2.31
C GLY A 136 8.75 2.37 -3.17
N VAL A 137 8.70 3.59 -2.59
CA VAL A 137 8.79 4.83 -3.35
C VAL A 137 10.15 4.92 -4.03
N ASN A 138 10.17 4.57 -5.31
CA ASN A 138 11.36 4.61 -6.15
C ASN A 138 11.40 5.96 -6.86
N ARG A 139 12.32 6.84 -6.45
CA ARG A 139 12.51 8.18 -7.07
C ARG A 139 13.57 8.19 -8.17
N ASP A 140 14.37 7.14 -8.26
CA ASP A 140 15.48 7.03 -9.21
C ASP A 140 15.08 6.25 -10.47
N TYR A 141 13.84 5.77 -10.56
CA TYR A 141 13.32 5.12 -11.76
C TYR A 141 13.33 6.11 -12.94
N ARG A 142 14.18 5.82 -13.91
CA ARG A 142 14.15 6.40 -15.25
C ARG A 142 13.73 5.26 -16.17
N GLU A 143 12.68 5.45 -16.95
CA GLU A 143 12.41 4.56 -18.09
C GLU A 143 13.65 4.58 -18.98
N LEU A 144 14.25 3.41 -19.19
CA LEU A 144 15.41 3.24 -20.07
C LEU A 144 14.99 3.37 -21.54
#